data_AF-A0A6J6KMR7-F1
#
_entry.id   AF-A0A6J6KMR7-F1
#
_cell.length_a   1.000
_cell.length_b   1.000
_cell.length_c   1.000
_cell.angle_alpha   90.00
_cell.angle_beta   90.00
_cell.angle_gamma   90.00
#
_symmetry.space_group_name_H-M   'P 1'
#
loop_
_entity.id
_entity.type
_entity.pdbx_description
1 polymer ?
#
loop_
_entity_poly.entity_id
_entity_poly.type
_entity_poly.pdbx_seq_one_letter_code
_entity_poly.pdbx_strand_id
1 'polypeptide(L)'
;MAKALKGKAAKKSNCAVTNGEVDLAKYEKLDVEWRQIGLAAPARRALVDAKLLKVSDLRKISADELENLHGMGKSAIARIKVIMNGKKIKFRP
;
A
#
# COMPACT_ATOMS: atom_id res chain seq x y z
N MET A 1 -30.56 17.62 10.02
CA MET A 1 -29.68 16.44 9.87
C MET A 1 -28.70 16.71 8.73
N ALA A 2 -27.41 16.88 8.98
CA ALA A 2 -26.38 16.81 7.94
C ALA A 2 -25.03 16.49 8.60
N LYS A 3 -24.63 15.21 8.51
CA LYS A 3 -23.39 14.68 9.09
C LYS A 3 -22.23 14.96 8.12
N ALA A 4 -21.49 16.04 8.36
CA ALA A 4 -20.26 16.34 7.62
C ALA A 4 -19.06 15.67 8.31
N LEU A 5 -18.66 14.50 7.80
CA LEU A 5 -17.36 13.90 8.11
C LEU A 5 -16.35 14.37 7.06
N LYS A 6 -15.67 15.51 7.30
CA LYS A 6 -14.54 15.96 6.46
C LYS A 6 -13.23 15.92 7.25
N GLY A 7 -12.23 15.28 6.63
CA GLY A 7 -10.82 15.51 6.92
C GLY A 7 -10.11 14.41 7.71
N LYS A 8 -9.82 13.25 7.08
CA LYS A 8 -8.77 12.37 7.59
C LYS A 8 -7.41 12.99 7.27
N ALA A 9 -6.67 13.29 8.33
CA ALA A 9 -5.36 13.92 8.35
C ALA A 9 -4.35 13.25 7.40
N ALA A 10 -3.84 14.03 6.45
CA ALA A 10 -2.61 13.72 5.74
C ALA A 10 -1.43 14.02 6.69
N LYS A 11 -0.94 12.99 7.37
CA LYS A 11 0.28 13.09 8.19
C LYS A 11 1.48 13.20 7.24
N LYS A 12 2.13 14.37 7.24
CA LYS A 12 3.35 14.66 6.49
C LYS A 12 4.46 13.70 6.96
N SER A 13 4.73 12.65 6.20
CA SER A 13 5.96 11.87 6.36
C SER A 13 7.06 12.57 5.57
N ASN A 14 7.86 13.36 6.27
CA ASN A 14 9.14 13.83 5.76
C ASN A 14 10.09 12.63 5.70
N CYS A 15 10.03 11.86 4.61
CA CYS A 15 11.07 10.90 4.28
C CYS A 15 12.05 11.61 3.33
N ALA A 16 13.27 11.83 3.83
CA ALA A 16 14.40 12.30 3.06
C ALA A 16 14.57 11.36 1.85
N VAL A 17 14.14 11.80 0.67
CA VAL A 17 14.44 11.11 -0.58
C VAL A 17 15.95 11.22 -0.77
N THR A 18 16.67 10.20 -0.33
CA THR A 18 18.03 9.97 -0.80
C THR A 18 17.93 9.63 -2.27
N ASN A 19 18.49 10.50 -3.10
CA ASN A 19 18.53 10.44 -4.55
C ASN A 19 19.27 9.18 -5.05
N GLY A 20 18.62 8.02 -4.97
CA GLY A 20 18.90 6.90 -5.86
C GLY A 20 17.98 7.05 -7.06
N GLU A 21 18.50 6.85 -8.27
CA GLU A 21 17.74 6.87 -9.52
C GLU A 21 16.60 5.84 -9.43
N VAL A 22 15.45 6.28 -8.95
CA VAL A 22 14.24 5.46 -8.88
C VAL A 22 13.67 5.43 -10.27
N ASP A 23 13.80 4.26 -10.89
CA ASP A 23 13.28 3.91 -12.20
C ASP A 23 11.74 4.04 -12.22
N LEU A 24 11.24 5.28 -12.32
CA LEU A 24 9.82 5.64 -12.13
C LEU A 24 8.92 4.87 -13.09
N ALA A 25 9.40 4.59 -14.31
CA ALA A 25 8.70 3.82 -15.32
C ALA A 25 8.41 2.37 -14.89
N LYS A 26 9.27 1.75 -14.06
CA LYS A 26 8.98 0.43 -13.46
C LYS A 26 7.84 0.54 -12.46
N TYR A 27 7.89 1.51 -11.56
CA TYR A 27 6.86 1.67 -10.55
C TYR A 27 5.50 1.99 -11.18
N GLU A 28 5.44 2.84 -12.20
CA GLU A 28 4.18 3.22 -12.86
C GLU A 28 3.43 2.05 -13.50
N LYS A 29 4.15 1.06 -14.03
CA LYS A 29 3.53 -0.13 -14.64
C LYS A 29 3.09 -1.15 -13.58
N LEU A 30 3.78 -1.16 -12.44
CA LEU A 30 3.61 -2.17 -11.40
C LEU A 30 2.70 -1.69 -10.26
N ASP A 31 2.54 -0.38 -10.07
CA ASP A 31 1.72 0.22 -9.02
C ASP A 31 0.29 0.55 -9.45
N VAL A 32 -0.12 0.19 -10.67
CA VAL A 32 -1.43 0.54 -11.24
C VAL A 32 -2.59 0.08 -10.36
N GLU A 33 -2.62 -1.20 -9.95
CA GLU A 33 -3.67 -1.71 -9.05
C GLU A 33 -3.65 -0.95 -7.71
N TRP A 34 -2.47 -0.74 -7.13
CA TRP A 34 -2.31 -0.07 -5.84
C TRP A 34 -2.69 1.41 -5.88
N ARG A 35 -2.48 2.07 -7.03
CA ARG A 35 -2.86 3.46 -7.30
C ARG A 35 -4.38 3.58 -7.43
N GLN A 36 -5.04 2.64 -8.12
CA GLN A 36 -6.51 2.59 -8.22
C GLN A 36 -7.18 2.35 -6.87
N ILE A 37 -6.53 1.57 -6.00
CA ILE A 37 -6.93 1.35 -4.61
C ILE A 37 -6.74 2.62 -3.74
N GLY A 38 -5.96 3.58 -4.23
CA GLY A 38 -5.63 4.83 -3.55
C GLY A 38 -4.65 4.65 -2.39
N LEU A 39 -3.73 3.68 -2.47
CA LEU A 39 -2.64 3.60 -1.49
C LEU A 39 -1.71 4.82 -1.61
N ALA A 40 -1.17 5.27 -0.48
CA ALA A 40 -0.21 6.36 -0.45
C ALA A 40 1.11 5.96 -1.12
N ALA A 41 1.83 6.92 -1.70
CA ALA A 41 3.11 6.69 -2.38
C ALA A 41 4.13 5.83 -1.59
N PRO A 42 4.37 6.05 -0.28
CA PRO A 42 5.29 5.18 0.48
C PRO A 42 4.82 3.73 0.58
N ALA A 43 3.52 3.48 0.75
CA ALA A 43 2.97 2.13 0.80
C ALA A 43 3.07 1.42 -0.57
N ARG A 44 2.85 2.15 -1.67
CA ARG A 44 3.00 1.60 -3.02
C ARG A 44 4.45 1.18 -3.29
N ARG A 45 5.43 2.02 -2.90
CA ARG A 45 6.86 1.70 -3.00
C ARG A 45 7.20 0.45 -2.20
N ALA A 46 6.79 0.39 -0.93
CA ALA A 46 7.00 -0.78 -0.08
C ALA A 46 6.47 -2.09 -0.69
N LEU A 47 5.30 -2.06 -1.34
CA LEU A 47 4.74 -3.22 -2.04
C LEU A 47 5.57 -3.62 -3.27
N VAL A 48 6.00 -2.65 -4.08
CA VAL A 48 6.84 -2.93 -5.26
C VAL A 48 8.22 -3.46 -4.85
N ASP A 49 8.82 -2.90 -3.80
CA ASP A 49 10.09 -3.37 -3.23
C ASP A 49 9.97 -4.81 -2.71
N ALA A 50 8.83 -5.14 -2.09
CA ALA A 50 8.49 -6.51 -1.67
C ALA A 50 8.08 -7.43 -2.83
N LYS A 51 8.14 -6.99 -4.09
CA LYS A 51 7.70 -7.71 -5.30
C LYS A 51 6.21 -8.12 -5.26
N LEU A 52 5.38 -7.33 -4.57
CA LEU A 52 3.93 -7.50 -4.45
C LEU A 52 3.24 -6.55 -5.43
N LEU A 53 3.11 -6.97 -6.69
CA LEU A 53 2.71 -6.07 -7.78
C LEU A 53 1.18 -6.06 -7.98
N LYS A 54 0.50 -7.09 -7.47
CA LYS A 54 -0.96 -7.26 -7.55
C LYS A 54 -1.52 -7.76 -6.24
N VAL A 55 -2.83 -7.60 -6.04
CA VAL A 55 -3.52 -8.10 -4.82
C VAL A 55 -3.36 -9.61 -4.67
N SER A 56 -3.21 -10.33 -5.77
CA SER A 56 -2.94 -11.78 -5.77
C SER A 56 -1.61 -12.16 -5.12
N ASP A 57 -0.60 -11.30 -5.16
CA ASP A 57 0.70 -11.58 -4.56
C ASP A 57 0.68 -11.52 -3.03
N LEU A 58 -0.33 -10.86 -2.44
CA LEU A 58 -0.52 -10.83 -0.99
C LEU A 58 -0.74 -12.23 -0.38
N ARG A 59 -1.06 -13.25 -1.18
CA ARG A 59 -1.12 -14.65 -0.75
C ARG A 59 0.26 -15.23 -0.41
N LYS A 60 1.34 -14.60 -0.87
CA LYS A 60 2.72 -15.07 -0.67
C LYS A 60 3.28 -14.66 0.69
N ILE A 61 2.73 -13.61 1.29
CA ILE A 61 3.20 -13.04 2.55
C ILE A 61 2.17 -13.22 3.67
N SER A 62 2.63 -13.18 4.91
CA SER A 62 1.75 -13.13 6.07
C SER A 62 1.27 -11.70 6.36
N ALA A 63 0.30 -11.56 7.27
CA ALA A 63 -0.13 -10.25 7.74
C ALA A 63 1.01 -9.52 8.47
N ASP A 64 1.80 -10.22 9.28
CA ASP A 64 2.94 -9.65 10.00
C ASP A 64 4.02 -9.16 9.04
N GLU A 65 4.32 -9.90 7.97
CA GLU A 65 5.27 -9.44 6.94
C GLU A 65 4.80 -8.12 6.30
N LEU A 66 3.50 -8.00 5.99
CA LEU A 66 2.92 -6.75 5.48
C LEU A 66 3.06 -5.60 6.49
N GLU A 67 2.83 -5.88 7.76
CA GLU A 67 2.89 -4.87 8.84
C GLU A 67 4.34 -4.43 9.13
N ASN A 68 5.32 -5.29 8.87
CA ASN A 68 6.75 -4.99 8.99
C ASN A 68 7.36 -4.28 7.78
N LEU A 69 6.62 -4.12 6.66
CA LEU A 69 7.14 -3.43 5.48
C LEU A 69 7.41 -1.94 5.75
N HIS A 70 8.62 -1.50 5.41
CA HIS A 70 9.04 -0.11 5.58
C HIS A 70 8.22 0.83 4.70
N GLY A 71 7.48 1.76 5.33
CA GLY A 71 6.55 2.66 4.64
C GLY A 71 5.09 2.22 4.68
N MET A 72 4.79 1.08 5.30
CA MET A 72 3.43 0.59 5.47
C MET A 72 2.77 1.18 6.72
N GLY A 73 1.77 2.04 6.52
CA GLY A 73 1.01 2.66 7.61
C GLY A 73 -0.26 1.88 7.96
N LYS A 74 -0.77 2.05 9.19
CA LYS A 74 -2.04 1.45 9.67
C LYS A 74 -3.21 1.65 8.69
N SER A 75 -3.30 2.83 8.08
CA SER A 75 -4.31 3.16 7.06
C SER A 75 -4.16 2.36 5.76
N ALA A 76 -2.93 2.08 5.34
CA ALA A 76 -2.65 1.27 4.15
C ALA A 76 -3.01 -0.19 4.39
N ILE A 77 -2.59 -0.74 5.54
CA ILE A 77 -2.91 -2.11 5.96
C ILE A 77 -4.42 -2.33 6.02
N ALA A 78 -5.16 -1.39 6.62
CA ALA A 78 -6.62 -1.46 6.70
C ALA A 78 -7.28 -1.49 5.31
N ARG A 79 -6.83 -0.64 4.37
CA ARG A 79 -7.34 -0.65 2.99
C ARG A 79 -7.05 -1.97 2.29
N ILE A 80 -5.83 -2.50 2.43
CA ILE A 80 -5.44 -3.78 1.84
C ILE A 80 -6.34 -4.90 2.38
N LYS A 81 -6.54 -4.98 3.70
CA LYS A 81 -7.42 -5.97 4.35
C LYS A 81 -8.86 -5.91 3.81
N VAL A 82 -9.42 -4.71 3.62
CA VAL A 82 -10.77 -4.53 3.03
C VAL A 82 -10.84 -5.10 1.61
N ILE A 83 -9.83 -4.82 0.79
CA ILE A 83 -9.81 -5.26 -0.61
C ILE A 83 -9.57 -6.75 -0.74
N MET A 84 -8.71 -7.30 0.10
CA MET A 84 -8.51 -8.75 0.19
C MET A 84 -9.81 -9.45 0.54
N ASN A 85 -10.56 -8.92 1.53
CA ASN A 85 -11.88 -9.47 1.87
C ASN A 85 -12.86 -9.38 0.69
N GLY A 86 -12.90 -8.25 -0.02
CA GLY A 86 -13.73 -8.09 -1.23
C GLY A 86 -13.35 -9.06 -2.36
N LYS A 87 -12.05 -9.36 -2.52
CA LYS A 87 -11.54 -10.33 -3.50
C LYS A 87 -11.50 -11.77 -2.98
N LYS A 88 -11.97 -12.04 -1.75
CA LYS A 88 -11.88 -13.34 -1.05
C LYS A 88 -10.46 -13.93 -1.00
N ILE A 89 -9.48 -13.06 -0.87
CA ILE A 89 -8.06 -13.40 -0.73
C ILE A 89 -7.68 -13.37 0.75
N LYS A 90 -6.84 -14.30 1.18
CA LYS A 90 -6.27 -14.34 2.52
C LYS A 90 -4.75 -14.28 2.45
N PHE A 91 -4.13 -13.79 3.52
CA PHE A 91 -2.68 -13.88 3.68
C PHE A 91 -2.25 -15.34 3.80
N ARG A 92 -0.96 -15.56 3.61
CA ARG A 92 -0.33 -16.82 4.04
C ARG A 92 -0.58 -17.01 5.54
N PRO A 93 -0.96 -18.23 5.97
CA PRO A 93 -1.11 -18.54 7.38
C PRO A 93 0.21 -18.36 8.14
#